data_AF-A0A5U8JBY6-F1
#
_entry.id   AF-A0A5U8JBY6-F1
#
_cell.length_a   1.000
_cell.length_b   1.000
_cell.length_c   1.000
_cell.angle_alpha   90.00
_cell.angle_beta   90.00
_cell.angle_gamma   90.00
#
_symmetry.space_group_name_H-M   'P 1'
#
loop_
_entity.id
_entity.type
_entity.pdbx_description
1 polymer ?
#
loop_
_entity_poly.entity_id
_entity_poly.type
_entity_poly.pdbx_seq_one_letter_code
_entity_poly.pdbx_strand_id
1 'polypeptide(L)'
;MKYIILRLDGKIPREVPVIFPDLLVHADVARTMTAMIKEDSSNTHITDIRVVSAGFCNTAVECFGKSDTLGITSRDIDDAVINTWDYTFGILFGE
;
A
#
# COMPACT_ATOMS: atom_id res chain seq x y z
N MET A 1 3.77 14.20 2.60
CA MET A 1 4.23 12.81 2.40
C MET A 1 3.27 12.15 1.44
N LYS A 2 3.76 11.16 0.70
CA LYS A 2 2.95 10.34 -0.20
C LYS A 2 2.88 8.93 0.34
N TYR A 3 1.84 8.21 -0.05
CA TYR A 3 1.72 6.80 0.28
C TYR A 3 1.10 6.01 -0.87
N ILE A 4 1.36 4.70 -0.85
CA ILE A 4 0.61 3.70 -1.59
C ILE A 4 0.21 2.57 -0.63
N ILE A 5 -0.88 1.88 -0.91
CA ILE A 5 -1.25 0.62 -0.25
C ILE A 5 -1.24 -0.48 -1.29
N LEU A 6 -0.40 -1.49 -1.06
CA LEU A 6 -0.30 -2.69 -1.87
C LEU A 6 -1.17 -3.77 -1.25
N ARG A 7 -2.09 -4.34 -2.02
CA ARG A 7 -2.79 -5.57 -1.64
C ARG A 7 -2.03 -6.76 -2.19
N LEU A 8 -1.63 -7.64 -1.28
CA LEU A 8 -1.00 -8.91 -1.55
C LEU A 8 -2.07 -9.98 -1.37
N ASP A 9 -2.55 -10.56 -2.47
CA ASP A 9 -3.46 -11.69 -2.41
C ASP A 9 -2.65 -12.99 -2.30
N GLY A 10 -3.20 -13.96 -1.58
CA GLY A 10 -2.55 -15.21 -1.30
C GLY A 10 -3.33 -16.01 -0.27
N LYS A 11 -2.65 -16.97 0.40
CA LYS A 11 -3.29 -17.76 1.46
C LYS A 11 -3.83 -16.91 2.63
N ILE A 12 -3.13 -15.81 2.95
CA ILE A 12 -3.56 -14.82 3.93
C ILE A 12 -3.44 -13.46 3.24
N PRO A 13 -4.55 -12.86 2.75
CA PRO A 13 -4.50 -11.58 2.06
C PRO A 13 -4.08 -10.46 3.01
N ARG A 14 -3.27 -9.52 2.51
CA ARG A 14 -2.75 -8.40 3.32
C ARG A 14 -2.73 -7.09 2.55
N GLU A 15 -2.91 -5.99 3.26
CA GLU A 15 -2.63 -4.64 2.78
C GLU A 15 -1.35 -4.10 3.43
N VAL A 16 -0.38 -3.70 2.61
CA VAL A 16 0.92 -3.18 3.03
C VAL A 16 1.01 -1.71 2.64
N PRO A 17 0.96 -0.79 3.62
CA PRO A 17 1.17 0.62 3.37
C PRO A 17 2.66 0.91 3.19
N VAL A 18 2.98 1.78 2.24
CA VAL A 18 4.33 2.30 2.02
C VAL A 18 4.24 3.81 2.00
N ILE A 19 4.85 4.47 3.00
CA ILE A 19 4.91 5.92 3.14
C ILE A 19 6.29 6.40 2.69
N PHE A 20 6.33 7.47 1.90
CA PHE A 20 7.57 7.98 1.32
C PHE A 20 7.56 9.51 1.11
N PRO A 21 8.75 10.13 0.93
CA PRO A 21 8.86 11.57 0.71
C PRO A 21 8.18 12.04 -0.57
N ASP A 22 7.73 13.30 -0.59
CA ASP A 22 7.00 13.88 -1.70
C ASP A 22 7.82 13.99 -3.00
N LEU A 23 9.15 13.88 -2.92
CA LEU A 23 10.05 13.87 -4.08
C LEU A 23 9.89 12.61 -4.96
N LEU A 24 9.36 11.51 -4.42
CA LEU A 24 9.17 10.28 -5.19
C LEU A 24 7.79 10.25 -5.87
N VAL A 25 7.73 9.50 -6.97
CA VAL A 25 6.53 9.33 -7.81
C VAL A 25 5.81 8.04 -7.41
N HIS A 26 4.48 8.08 -7.24
CA HIS A 26 3.70 6.91 -6.80
C HIS A 26 3.90 5.70 -7.71
N ALA A 27 3.87 5.89 -9.04
CA ALA A 27 4.05 4.80 -9.99
C ALA A 27 5.44 4.13 -9.91
N ASP A 28 6.49 4.91 -9.67
CA ASP A 28 7.85 4.37 -9.55
C ASP A 28 8.04 3.60 -8.25
N VAL A 29 7.49 4.13 -7.14
CA VAL A 29 7.50 3.43 -5.85
C VAL A 29 6.68 2.13 -5.93
N ALA A 30 5.48 2.18 -6.49
CA ALA A 30 4.63 0.99 -6.67
C ALA A 30 5.32 -0.08 -7.52
N ARG A 31 5.94 0.31 -8.65
CA ARG A 31 6.68 -0.61 -9.52
C ARG A 31 7.86 -1.26 -8.79
N THR A 32 8.64 -0.45 -8.09
CA THR A 32 9.83 -0.92 -7.36
C THR A 32 9.45 -1.87 -6.23
N MET A 33 8.47 -1.50 -5.40
CA MET A 33 8.01 -2.34 -4.30
C MET A 33 7.39 -3.65 -4.80
N THR A 34 6.62 -3.60 -5.88
CA THR A 34 6.06 -4.82 -6.50
C THR A 34 7.17 -5.75 -7.02
N ALA A 35 8.22 -5.20 -7.65
CA ALA A 35 9.35 -5.99 -8.12
C ALA A 35 10.10 -6.63 -6.94
N MET A 36 10.41 -5.87 -5.89
CA MET A 36 11.09 -6.38 -4.69
C MET A 36 10.31 -7.52 -4.01
N ILE A 37 8.99 -7.38 -3.87
CA ILE A 37 8.15 -8.42 -3.24
C ILE A 37 8.10 -9.69 -4.10
N LYS A 38 8.09 -9.54 -5.44
CA LYS A 38 8.11 -10.68 -6.38
C LYS A 38 9.44 -11.42 -6.40
N GLU A 39 10.55 -10.71 -6.23
CA GLU A 39 11.89 -11.29 -6.19
C GLU A 39 12.22 -11.97 -4.85
N ASP A 40 11.49 -11.63 -3.79
CA ASP A 40 11.65 -12.25 -2.48
C ASP A 40 11.15 -13.71 -2.50
N SER A 41 12.11 -14.64 -2.47
CA SER A 41 11.88 -16.08 -2.50
C SER A 41 11.12 -16.63 -1.29
N SER A 42 10.95 -15.85 -0.21
CA SER A 42 10.13 -16.24 0.94
C SER A 42 8.62 -16.09 0.69
N ASN A 43 8.23 -15.31 -0.33
CA ASN A 43 6.83 -15.01 -0.66
C ASN A 43 6.15 -16.06 -1.56
N THR A 44 6.35 -17.34 -1.27
CA THR A 44 5.84 -18.47 -2.08
C THR A 44 4.31 -18.60 -2.12
N HIS A 45 3.58 -17.84 -1.31
CA HIS A 45 2.12 -17.91 -1.18
C HIS A 45 1.38 -16.69 -1.72
N ILE A 46 2.08 -15.73 -2.33
CA ILE A 46 1.47 -14.56 -2.97
C ILE A 46 1.03 -14.92 -4.39
N THR A 47 -0.23 -14.71 -4.71
CA THR A 47 -0.82 -15.01 -6.03
C THR A 47 -0.98 -13.76 -6.90
N ASP A 48 -1.23 -12.60 -6.29
CA ASP A 48 -1.37 -11.33 -6.99
C ASP A 48 -0.89 -10.17 -6.12
N ILE A 49 -0.43 -9.09 -6.77
CA ILE A 49 -0.01 -7.84 -6.13
C ILE A 49 -0.60 -6.69 -6.92
N ARG A 50 -1.41 -5.86 -6.27
CA ARG A 50 -1.97 -4.65 -6.87
C ARG A 50 -1.97 -3.47 -5.92
N VAL A 51 -1.89 -2.26 -6.46
CA VAL A 51 -2.11 -1.05 -5.68
C VAL A 51 -3.61 -0.86 -5.52
N VAL A 52 -4.08 -0.77 -4.27
CA VAL A 52 -5.51 -0.56 -3.96
C VAL A 52 -5.81 0.87 -3.51
N SER A 53 -4.79 1.59 -3.05
CA SER A 53 -4.92 3.01 -2.72
C SER A 53 -3.60 3.75 -2.93
N ALA A 54 -3.69 5.03 -3.26
CA ALA A 54 -2.55 5.93 -3.38
C ALA A 54 -2.99 7.38 -3.18
N GLY A 55 -2.17 8.15 -2.46
CA GLY A 55 -2.51 9.55 -2.18
C GLY A 55 -1.41 10.26 -1.40
N PHE A 56 -1.83 11.28 -0.67
CA PHE A 56 -1.00 12.09 0.21
C PHE A 56 -1.43 11.88 1.64
N CYS A 57 -0.48 11.98 2.56
CA CYS A 57 -0.78 12.00 3.99
C CYS A 57 0.07 13.05 4.71
N ASN A 58 -0.49 13.60 5.79
CA ASN A 58 0.23 14.47 6.71
C ASN A 58 0.91 13.66 7.84
N THR A 59 1.56 14.34 8.77
CA THR A 59 2.26 13.68 9.90
C THR A 59 1.33 12.99 10.89
N ALA A 60 0.04 13.36 10.91
CA ALA A 60 -0.99 12.71 11.70
C ALA A 60 -1.66 11.53 10.94
N VAL A 61 -1.15 11.21 9.74
CA VAL A 61 -1.66 10.13 8.86
C VAL A 61 -3.12 10.37 8.45
N GLU A 62 -3.48 11.63 8.25
CA GLU A 62 -4.71 11.99 7.54
C GLU A 62 -4.45 11.87 6.03
N CYS A 63 -5.12 10.92 5.37
CA CYS A 63 -4.90 10.56 3.98
C CYS A 63 -5.94 11.21 3.05
N PHE A 64 -5.47 11.72 1.92
CA PHE A 64 -6.32 12.44 0.98
C PHE A 64 -5.75 12.44 -0.44
N GLY A 65 -6.58 12.90 -1.37
CA GLY A 65 -6.20 13.20 -2.75
C GLY A 65 -6.17 11.98 -3.67
N LYS A 66 -5.57 12.18 -4.83
CA LYS A 66 -5.49 11.18 -5.91
C LYS A 66 -4.07 11.15 -6.46
N SER A 67 -3.59 9.96 -6.78
CA SER A 67 -2.35 9.82 -7.54
C SER A 67 -2.60 10.10 -9.02
N ASP A 68 -1.93 11.12 -9.56
CA ASP A 68 -2.00 11.43 -11.00
C ASP A 68 -1.36 10.32 -11.85
N THR A 69 -0.28 9.72 -11.37
CA THR A 69 0.47 8.70 -12.13
C THR A 69 -0.15 7.32 -12.09
N LEU A 70 -0.91 6.99 -11.04
CA LEU A 70 -1.61 5.71 -10.93
C LEU A 70 -3.11 5.81 -11.26
N GLY A 71 -3.67 7.01 -11.23
CA GLY A 71 -5.11 7.23 -11.40
C GLY A 71 -5.97 6.72 -10.24
N ILE A 72 -5.35 6.34 -9.11
CA ILE A 72 -5.99 5.76 -7.92
C ILE A 72 -6.17 6.85 -6.86
N THR A 73 -7.32 6.83 -6.17
CA THR A 73 -7.70 7.80 -5.12
C THR A 73 -7.50 7.20 -3.74
N SER A 74 -7.18 8.04 -2.75
CA SER A 74 -7.20 7.67 -1.33
C SER A 74 -8.59 7.17 -0.90
N ARG A 75 -8.64 6.17 -0.02
CA ARG A 75 -9.88 5.66 0.57
C ARG A 75 -10.05 6.20 1.98
N ASP A 76 -11.29 6.36 2.42
CA ASP A 76 -11.64 6.86 3.76
C ASP A 76 -11.08 5.97 4.91
N ILE A 77 -10.74 4.72 4.62
CA ILE A 77 -10.20 3.76 5.59
C ILE A 77 -8.67 3.79 5.70
N ASP A 78 -7.97 4.48 4.80
CA ASP A 78 -6.51 4.37 4.69
C ASP A 78 -5.79 4.86 5.96
N ASP A 79 -6.31 5.91 6.60
CA ASP A 79 -5.81 6.43 7.87
C ASP A 79 -5.78 5.32 8.93
N ALA A 80 -6.87 4.56 9.03
CA ALA A 80 -7.00 3.46 9.97
C ALA A 80 -6.08 2.28 9.59
N VAL A 81 -6.00 1.94 8.31
CA VAL A 81 -5.13 0.85 7.82
C VAL A 81 -3.66 1.15 8.15
N ILE A 82 -3.20 2.37 7.89
CA ILE A 82 -1.82 2.77 8.16
C ILE A 82 -1.55 2.80 9.67
N ASN A 83 -2.41 3.45 10.46
CA ASN A 83 -2.21 3.57 11.90
C ASN A 83 -2.33 2.24 12.67
N THR A 84 -3.04 1.26 12.13
CA THR A 84 -3.22 -0.06 12.76
C THR A 84 -2.31 -1.14 12.21
N TRP A 85 -1.44 -0.81 11.24
CA TRP A 85 -0.59 -1.79 10.57
C TRP A 85 0.36 -2.51 11.54
N ASP A 86 0.95 -1.80 12.50
CA ASP A 86 1.86 -2.39 13.50
C ASP A 86 1.17 -3.44 14.41
N TYR A 87 -0.15 -3.34 14.56
CA TYR A 87 -0.94 -4.25 15.39
C TYR A 87 -1.53 -5.43 14.59
N THR A 88 -1.91 -5.18 13.34
CA THR A 88 -2.62 -6.14 12.48
C THR A 88 -1.72 -6.81 11.46
N PHE A 89 -0.51 -6.28 11.25
CA PHE A 89 0.39 -6.61 10.14
C PHE A 89 -0.30 -6.53 8.76
N GLY A 90 -1.35 -5.71 8.66
CA GLY A 90 -2.13 -5.53 7.44
C GLY A 90 -3.01 -6.73 7.06
N ILE A 91 -3.24 -7.69 7.97
CA ILE A 91 -4.07 -8.86 7.69
C ILE A 91 -5.51 -8.42 7.43
N LEU A 92 -6.06 -8.84 6.28
CA LEU A 92 -7.46 -8.65 5.97
C LEU A 92 -8.27 -9.83 6.53
N PHE A 93 -9.21 -9.53 7.42
CA PHE A 93 -10.11 -10.54 7.99
C PHE A 93 -11.43 -10.58 7.21
N GLY A 94 -11.57 -11.58 6.33
CA GLY A 94 -12.82 -11.91 5.63
C GLY A 94 -13.01 -11.19 4.29
N GLU A 95 -13.19 -11.99 3.23
CA GLU A 95 -14.06 -11.66 2.09
C GLU A 95 -15.26 -12.61 2.12
#